data_AF-A0A3S3FTN5-F1
#
_entry.id   AF-A0A3S3FTN5-F1
#
_cell.length_a   1.000
_cell.length_b   1.000
_cell.length_c   1.000
_cell.angle_alpha   90.00
_cell.angle_beta   90.00
_cell.angle_gamma   90.00
#
_symmetry.space_group_name_H-M   'P 1'
#
loop_
_entity.id
_entity.type
_entity.pdbx_description
1 polymer ?
#
loop_
_entity_poly.entity_id
_entity_poly.type
_entity_poly.pdbx_seq_one_letter_code
_entity_poly.pdbx_strand_id
1 'polypeptide(L)'
;MISHRDMNAQRIAALDERAEALRLKRGMGIADARAMHPAIDIVEADPEADRRLLEGLADWCDRYTPLVAIDGADGLFLDVTGCTHLFGGERAMQDEILVRFLEQGFDVRAGLAATPGAAWAAAHFHGDRIVAGGEEETLLAPLPLAALRIEPGTRASLESVGLRTAGAVMAAPRAPLARRFGAGLLLRLDQALGRLDEAVSPR
;
A
#
# COMPACT_ATOMS: atom_id res chain seq x y z
N MET A 1 -15.66 -1.04 -14.70
CA MET A 1 -15.54 -0.38 -13.37
C MET A 1 -16.32 -1.12 -12.28
N ILE A 2 -15.91 -0.99 -11.02
CA ILE A 2 -16.50 -1.68 -9.86
C ILE A 2 -17.22 -0.68 -8.96
N SER A 3 -18.43 -1.00 -8.49
CA SER A 3 -19.22 -0.17 -7.56
C SER A 3 -19.31 -0.80 -6.16
N HIS A 4 -19.36 0.04 -5.12
CA HIS A 4 -19.73 -0.40 -3.77
C HIS A 4 -20.82 0.51 -3.21
N ARG A 5 -21.52 -0.02 -2.21
CA ARG A 5 -22.51 0.75 -1.45
C ARG A 5 -21.83 1.48 -0.29
N ASP A 6 -21.96 2.80 -0.27
CA ASP A 6 -21.55 3.66 0.83
C ASP A 6 -22.80 4.36 1.38
N MET A 7 -23.20 3.99 2.60
CA MET A 7 -24.47 4.39 3.22
C MET A 7 -25.67 4.09 2.31
N ASN A 8 -26.28 5.13 1.71
CA ASN A 8 -27.42 5.04 0.81
C ASN A 8 -27.07 5.30 -0.66
N ALA A 9 -25.80 5.44 -1.01
CA ALA A 9 -25.35 5.76 -2.36
C ALA A 9 -24.45 4.67 -2.95
N GLN A 10 -24.61 4.40 -4.24
CA GLN A 10 -23.68 3.58 -5.00
C GLN A 10 -22.53 4.47 -5.50
N ARG A 11 -21.29 4.10 -5.16
CA ARG A 11 -20.08 4.83 -5.51
C ARG A 11 -19.08 3.95 -6.24
N ILE A 12 -18.22 4.58 -7.04
CA ILE A 12 -17.10 3.91 -7.71
C ILE A 12 -16.12 3.40 -6.65
N ALA A 13 -15.91 2.08 -6.59
CA ALA A 13 -14.89 1.43 -5.76
C ALA A 13 -13.54 1.35 -6.49
N ALA A 14 -13.56 0.86 -7.73
CA ALA A 14 -12.38 0.70 -8.58
C ALA A 14 -12.70 1.02 -10.05
N LEU A 15 -11.65 1.36 -10.79
CA LEU A 15 -11.70 1.74 -12.19
C LEU A 15 -10.69 0.88 -12.95
N ASP A 16 -11.04 0.54 -14.18
CA ASP A 16 -10.07 0.07 -15.17
C ASP A 16 -9.49 1.28 -15.93
N GLU A 17 -8.41 1.07 -16.67
CA GLU A 17 -7.71 2.11 -17.43
C GLU A 17 -8.64 2.87 -18.40
N ARG A 18 -9.63 2.18 -18.97
CA ARG A 18 -10.60 2.80 -19.91
C ARG A 18 -11.51 3.77 -19.15
N ALA A 19 -12.00 3.38 -17.98
CA ALA A 19 -12.83 4.22 -17.13
C ALA A 19 -12.03 5.42 -16.58
N GLU A 20 -10.74 5.25 -16.29
CA GLU A 20 -9.87 6.37 -15.91
C GLU A 20 -9.65 7.36 -17.05
N ALA A 21 -9.46 6.88 -18.29
CA ALA A 21 -9.35 7.73 -19.48
C ALA A 21 -10.60 8.59 -19.73
N LEU A 22 -11.77 8.13 -19.25
CA LEU A 22 -13.03 8.87 -19.25
C LEU A 22 -13.15 9.90 -18.12
N ARG A 23 -12.08 10.12 -17.35
CA ARG A 23 -11.97 11.05 -16.20
C ARG A 23 -12.89 10.71 -15.02
N LEU A 24 -13.32 9.47 -14.93
CA LEU A 24 -14.02 8.97 -13.74
C LEU A 24 -13.03 8.83 -12.58
N LYS A 25 -13.52 8.93 -11.35
CA LYS A 25 -12.70 8.87 -10.14
C LYS A 25 -13.33 7.97 -9.09
N ARG A 26 -12.51 7.26 -8.32
CA ARG A 26 -12.97 6.53 -7.14
C ARG A 26 -13.75 7.47 -6.21
N GLY A 27 -14.82 6.96 -5.60
CA GLY A 27 -15.73 7.70 -4.74
C GLY A 27 -16.80 8.55 -5.46
N MET A 28 -16.73 8.72 -6.78
CA MET A 28 -17.79 9.35 -7.58
C MET A 28 -19.10 8.56 -7.49
N GLY A 29 -20.25 9.23 -7.61
CA GLY A 29 -21.55 8.57 -7.64
C GLY A 29 -21.74 7.79 -8.95
N ILE A 30 -22.30 6.57 -8.87
CA ILE A 30 -22.60 5.76 -10.07
C ILE A 30 -23.62 6.45 -10.99
N ALA A 31 -24.56 7.21 -10.42
CA ALA A 31 -25.51 8.00 -11.18
C ALA A 31 -24.81 9.07 -12.04
N ASP A 32 -23.82 9.78 -11.47
CA ASP A 32 -23.04 10.79 -12.17
C ASP A 32 -22.20 10.15 -13.29
N ALA A 33 -21.56 9.01 -13.00
CA ALA A 33 -20.77 8.26 -13.98
C ALA A 33 -21.62 7.83 -15.18
N ARG A 34 -22.84 7.30 -14.95
CA ARG A 34 -23.78 6.91 -16.01
C ARG A 34 -24.33 8.11 -16.78
N ALA A 35 -24.52 9.26 -16.12
CA ALA A 35 -24.94 10.48 -16.80
C ALA A 35 -23.87 11.00 -17.76
N MET A 36 -22.59 10.87 -17.39
CA MET A 36 -21.45 11.22 -18.25
C MET A 36 -21.24 10.21 -19.37
N HIS A 37 -21.33 8.91 -19.06
CA HIS A 37 -21.02 7.81 -19.97
C HIS A 37 -22.05 6.68 -19.84
N PRO A 38 -23.16 6.71 -20.61
CA PRO A 38 -24.28 5.78 -20.44
C PRO A 38 -23.94 4.31 -20.74
N ALA A 39 -22.94 4.06 -21.57
CA ALA A 39 -22.52 2.73 -22.01
C ALA A 39 -21.47 2.08 -21.09
N ILE A 40 -21.20 2.65 -19.91
CA ILE A 40 -20.15 2.13 -19.03
C ILE A 40 -20.61 0.87 -18.28
N ASP A 41 -19.78 -0.18 -18.37
CA ASP A 41 -20.01 -1.44 -17.66
C ASP A 41 -19.66 -1.30 -16.16
N ILE A 42 -20.64 -1.61 -15.32
CA ILE A 42 -20.55 -1.52 -13.86
C ILE A 42 -20.81 -2.90 -13.27
N VAL A 43 -19.85 -3.39 -12.50
CA VAL A 43 -19.94 -4.62 -11.74
C VAL A 43 -20.00 -4.27 -10.25
N GLU A 44 -20.84 -4.95 -9.48
CA GLU A 44 -20.88 -4.75 -8.02
C GLU A 44 -19.66 -5.41 -7.37
N ALA A 45 -19.05 -4.73 -6.40
CA ALA A 45 -17.94 -5.27 -5.63
C ALA A 45 -18.40 -6.51 -4.86
N ASP A 46 -17.55 -7.54 -4.87
CA ASP A 46 -17.68 -8.72 -4.02
C ASP A 46 -16.43 -8.81 -3.13
N PRO A 47 -16.41 -8.10 -1.98
CA PRO A 47 -15.24 -8.08 -1.10
C PRO A 47 -14.86 -9.46 -0.57
N GLU A 48 -15.80 -10.40 -0.54
CA GLU A 48 -15.62 -11.76 -0.06
C GLU A 48 -14.93 -12.61 -1.13
N ALA A 49 -15.29 -12.42 -2.41
CA ALA A 49 -14.52 -12.98 -3.53
C ALA A 49 -13.12 -12.38 -3.63
N ASP A 50 -12.97 -11.06 -3.47
CA ASP A 50 -11.67 -10.38 -3.48
C ASP A 50 -10.78 -10.91 -2.35
N ARG A 51 -11.34 -11.12 -1.16
CA ARG A 51 -10.62 -11.71 -0.01
C ARG A 51 -10.13 -13.12 -0.32
N ARG A 52 -10.99 -14.02 -0.81
CA ARG A 52 -10.60 -15.38 -1.18
C ARG A 52 -9.52 -15.42 -2.26
N LEU A 53 -9.59 -14.50 -3.22
CA LEU A 53 -8.55 -14.35 -4.24
C LEU A 53 -7.21 -13.97 -3.60
N LEU A 54 -7.20 -12.95 -2.73
CA LEU A 54 -5.99 -12.49 -2.05
C LEU A 54 -5.39 -13.55 -1.11
N GLU A 55 -6.25 -14.36 -0.46
CA GLU A 55 -5.83 -15.54 0.29
C GLU A 55 -5.10 -16.53 -0.62
N GLY A 56 -5.73 -16.96 -1.73
CA GLY A 56 -5.11 -17.90 -2.66
C GLY A 56 -3.82 -17.39 -3.32
N LEU A 57 -3.74 -16.09 -3.62
CA LEU A 57 -2.52 -15.46 -4.16
C LEU A 57 -1.33 -15.58 -3.21
N ALA A 58 -1.59 -15.64 -1.92
CA ALA A 58 -0.52 -15.68 -0.96
C ALA A 58 -0.21 -17.07 -0.42
N ASP A 59 -1.16 -18.00 -0.45
CA ASP A 59 -0.84 -19.43 -0.39
C ASP A 59 0.12 -19.79 -1.55
N TRP A 60 -0.08 -19.17 -2.73
CA TRP A 60 0.85 -19.30 -3.84
C TRP A 60 2.23 -18.67 -3.56
N CYS A 61 2.29 -17.60 -2.76
CA CYS A 61 3.54 -16.94 -2.36
C CYS A 61 4.38 -17.75 -1.35
N ASP A 62 3.83 -18.79 -0.71
CA ASP A 62 4.56 -19.66 0.23
C ASP A 62 5.83 -20.27 -0.38
N ARG A 63 5.89 -20.34 -1.72
CA ARG A 63 7.08 -20.77 -2.46
C ARG A 63 8.31 -19.86 -2.29
N TYR A 64 8.12 -18.60 -1.90
CA TYR A 64 9.20 -17.63 -1.68
C TYR A 64 9.60 -17.54 -0.21
N THR A 65 8.63 -17.63 0.69
CA THR A 65 8.83 -17.59 2.14
C THR A 65 7.61 -18.20 2.85
N PRO A 66 7.79 -18.91 3.99
CA PRO A 66 6.67 -19.32 4.83
C PRO A 66 6.04 -18.17 5.63
N LEU A 67 6.61 -16.95 5.57
CA LEU A 67 6.16 -15.79 6.34
C LEU A 67 5.42 -14.81 5.42
N VAL A 68 4.18 -15.18 5.07
CA VAL A 68 3.30 -14.36 4.21
C VAL A 68 2.12 -13.81 5.02
N ALA A 69 1.88 -12.51 4.90
CA ALA A 69 0.77 -11.83 5.55
C ALA A 69 -0.09 -11.05 4.55
N ILE A 70 -1.39 -10.93 4.86
CA ILE A 70 -2.32 -10.09 4.11
C ILE A 70 -2.17 -8.64 4.58
N ASP A 71 -2.06 -7.70 3.64
CA ASP A 71 -2.10 -6.26 3.90
C ASP A 71 -3.38 -5.65 3.29
N GLY A 72 -4.33 -5.28 4.14
CA GLY A 72 -5.54 -4.59 3.71
C GLY A 72 -6.45 -5.45 2.81
N ALA A 73 -6.80 -4.88 1.64
CA ALA A 73 -7.75 -5.46 0.69
C ALA A 73 -7.08 -5.97 -0.60
N ASP A 74 -5.85 -5.54 -0.88
CA ASP A 74 -5.17 -5.71 -2.17
C ASP A 74 -3.64 -5.88 -2.05
N GLY A 75 -3.11 -6.03 -0.83
CA GLY A 75 -1.66 -6.13 -0.58
C GLY A 75 -1.24 -7.41 0.12
N LEU A 76 0.04 -7.75 -0.04
CA LEU A 76 0.72 -8.84 0.67
C LEU A 76 2.05 -8.36 1.23
N PHE A 77 2.40 -8.82 2.42
CA PHE A 77 3.77 -8.74 2.94
C PHE A 77 4.42 -10.11 2.91
N LEU A 78 5.66 -10.15 2.43
CA LEU A 78 6.50 -11.34 2.42
C LEU A 78 7.77 -11.01 3.21
N ASP A 79 7.97 -11.68 4.35
CA ASP A 79 9.28 -11.63 5.03
C ASP A 79 10.22 -12.62 4.35
N VAL A 80 11.08 -12.10 3.48
CA VAL A 80 12.02 -12.89 2.67
C VAL A 80 13.38 -13.05 3.34
N THR A 81 13.50 -12.72 4.63
CA THR A 81 14.74 -12.84 5.40
C THR A 81 15.28 -14.26 5.31
N GLY A 82 16.51 -14.39 4.82
CA GLY A 82 17.17 -15.69 4.66
C GLY A 82 16.71 -16.51 3.45
N CYS A 83 15.71 -16.07 2.67
CA CYS A 83 15.21 -16.81 1.51
C CYS A 83 15.80 -16.32 0.17
N THR A 84 16.19 -15.04 0.08
CA THR A 84 16.60 -14.37 -1.17
C THR A 84 17.75 -15.06 -1.91
N HIS A 85 18.68 -15.68 -1.19
CA HIS A 85 19.81 -16.40 -1.78
C HIS A 85 19.41 -17.61 -2.64
N LEU A 86 18.24 -18.22 -2.38
CA LEU A 86 17.71 -19.35 -3.15
C LEU A 86 17.28 -18.93 -4.58
N PHE A 87 17.14 -17.63 -4.80
CA PHE A 87 16.65 -17.03 -6.04
C PHE A 87 17.71 -16.18 -6.74
N GLY A 88 18.96 -16.19 -6.24
CA GLY A 88 20.04 -15.34 -6.79
C GLY A 88 20.08 -13.92 -6.24
N GLY A 89 19.41 -13.66 -5.11
CA GLY A 89 19.39 -12.37 -4.41
C GLY A 89 18.05 -11.65 -4.51
N GLU A 90 17.94 -10.53 -3.80
CA GLU A 90 16.70 -9.74 -3.66
C GLU A 90 16.11 -9.29 -5.00
N ARG A 91 16.96 -8.81 -5.93
CA ARG A 91 16.52 -8.36 -7.25
C ARG A 91 15.94 -9.50 -8.08
N ALA A 92 16.64 -10.62 -8.15
CA ALA A 92 16.18 -11.76 -8.93
C ALA A 92 14.89 -12.37 -8.36
N MET A 93 14.75 -12.42 -7.03
CA MET A 93 13.50 -12.81 -6.37
C MET A 93 12.35 -11.85 -6.71
N GLN A 94 12.55 -10.54 -6.59
CA GLN A 94 11.52 -9.54 -6.90
C GLN A 94 11.10 -9.60 -8.37
N ASP A 95 12.06 -9.66 -9.29
CA ASP A 95 11.79 -9.76 -10.73
C ASP A 95 11.01 -11.05 -11.06
N GLU A 96 11.36 -12.19 -10.46
CA GLU A 96 10.59 -13.43 -10.61
C GLU A 96 9.16 -13.26 -10.11
N ILE A 97 8.95 -12.70 -8.91
CA ILE A 97 7.62 -12.47 -8.35
C ILE A 97 6.76 -11.65 -9.32
N LEU A 98 7.28 -10.51 -9.81
CA LEU A 98 6.57 -9.63 -10.72
C LEU A 98 6.20 -10.34 -12.04
N VAL A 99 7.15 -11.05 -12.65
CA VAL A 99 6.92 -11.80 -13.90
C VAL A 99 5.85 -12.86 -13.69
N ARG A 100 5.91 -13.62 -12.61
CA ARG A 100 4.97 -14.72 -12.31
C ARG A 100 3.56 -14.22 -12.02
N PHE A 101 3.40 -13.07 -11.38
CA PHE A 101 2.08 -12.45 -11.20
C PHE A 101 1.51 -11.98 -12.54
N LEU A 102 2.34 -11.36 -13.39
CA LEU A 102 1.94 -10.94 -14.72
C LEU A 102 1.51 -12.15 -15.59
N GLU A 103 2.23 -13.27 -15.54
CA GLU A 103 1.88 -14.52 -16.22
C GLU A 103 0.52 -15.09 -15.78
N GLN A 104 0.11 -14.83 -14.53
CA GLN A 104 -1.18 -15.22 -13.98
C GLN A 104 -2.30 -14.20 -14.27
N GLY A 105 -1.97 -13.07 -14.92
CA GLY A 105 -2.91 -12.02 -15.27
C GLY A 105 -3.08 -10.92 -14.22
N PHE A 106 -2.17 -10.81 -13.26
CA PHE A 106 -2.17 -9.75 -12.26
C PHE A 106 -1.15 -8.67 -12.57
N ASP A 107 -1.59 -7.42 -12.52
CA ASP A 107 -0.69 -6.27 -12.48
C ASP A 107 -0.41 -5.89 -11.03
N VAL A 108 0.85 -6.01 -10.61
CA VAL A 108 1.27 -5.83 -9.22
C VAL A 108 2.48 -4.91 -9.15
N ARG A 109 2.67 -4.26 -8.00
CA ARG A 109 3.83 -3.40 -7.72
C ARG A 109 4.55 -3.95 -6.50
N ALA A 110 5.87 -4.02 -6.55
CA ALA A 110 6.66 -4.55 -5.44
C ALA A 110 7.57 -3.50 -4.81
N GLY A 111 7.81 -3.64 -3.51
CA GLY A 111 8.80 -2.86 -2.78
C GLY A 111 9.52 -3.78 -1.81
N LEU A 112 10.86 -3.71 -1.79
CA LEU A 112 11.69 -4.50 -0.88
C LEU A 112 12.54 -3.54 -0.05
N ALA A 113 12.53 -3.71 1.27
CA ALA A 113 13.30 -2.90 2.20
C ALA A 113 13.59 -3.68 3.49
N ALA A 114 14.46 -3.14 4.34
CA ALA A 114 14.75 -3.73 5.65
C ALA A 114 13.62 -3.59 6.68
N THR A 115 12.59 -2.78 6.39
CA THR A 115 11.41 -2.61 7.28
C THR A 115 10.11 -2.76 6.49
N PRO A 116 9.03 -3.28 7.11
CA PRO A 116 7.72 -3.38 6.45
C PRO A 116 7.19 -2.01 6.02
N GLY A 117 7.38 -0.98 6.84
CA GLY A 117 6.98 0.38 6.51
C GLY A 117 7.68 0.96 5.29
N ALA A 118 8.99 0.77 5.15
CA ALA A 118 9.73 1.23 3.97
C ALA A 118 9.38 0.40 2.72
N ALA A 119 9.22 -0.92 2.86
CA ALA A 119 8.82 -1.80 1.76
C ALA A 119 7.44 -1.41 1.22
N TRP A 120 6.47 -1.16 2.10
CA TRP A 120 5.15 -0.68 1.75
C TRP A 120 5.19 0.66 1.01
N ALA A 121 5.96 1.62 1.52
CA ALA A 121 6.11 2.92 0.91
C ALA A 121 6.78 2.82 -0.48
N ALA A 122 7.78 1.95 -0.64
CA ALA A 122 8.42 1.69 -1.92
C ALA A 122 7.42 1.14 -2.95
N ALA A 123 6.61 0.14 -2.57
CA ALA A 123 5.60 -0.46 -3.45
C ALA A 123 4.54 0.56 -3.93
N HIS A 124 4.07 1.43 -3.03
CA HIS A 124 2.97 2.36 -3.33
C HIS A 124 3.41 3.64 -4.03
N PHE A 125 4.61 4.16 -3.74
CA PHE A 125 5.02 5.50 -4.18
C PHE A 125 6.18 5.52 -5.19
N HIS A 126 6.94 4.43 -5.32
CA HIS A 126 8.05 4.36 -6.27
C HIS A 126 7.87 3.26 -7.33
N GLY A 127 7.27 2.13 -6.97
CA GLY A 127 7.14 0.97 -7.85
C GLY A 127 8.47 0.23 -8.01
N ASP A 128 8.43 -1.09 -7.89
CA ASP A 128 9.51 -2.06 -8.15
C ASP A 128 10.89 -1.65 -7.61
N ARG A 129 10.89 -1.07 -6.41
CA ARG A 129 12.08 -0.49 -5.79
C ARG A 129 12.60 -1.37 -4.66
N ILE A 130 13.91 -1.64 -4.70
CA ILE A 130 14.68 -2.19 -3.59
C ILE A 130 15.35 -1.03 -2.86
N VAL A 131 15.20 -1.01 -1.54
CA VAL A 131 15.74 0.01 -0.64
C VAL A 131 16.76 -0.68 0.24
N ALA A 132 18.02 -0.28 0.11
CA ALA A 132 19.08 -0.84 0.94
C ALA A 132 18.90 -0.40 2.39
N GLY A 133 19.34 -1.25 3.33
CA GLY A 133 19.31 -0.91 4.75
C GLY A 133 20.06 0.39 5.03
N GLY A 134 19.43 1.31 5.76
CA GLY A 134 19.94 2.66 6.04
C GLY A 134 19.49 3.73 5.04
N GLU A 135 18.82 3.36 3.95
CA GLU A 135 18.24 4.31 2.99
C GLU A 135 16.76 4.64 3.27
N GLU A 136 16.17 4.11 4.35
CA GLU A 136 14.75 4.30 4.67
C GLU A 136 14.39 5.78 4.84
N GLU A 137 15.24 6.57 5.51
CA GLU A 137 15.02 8.00 5.66
C GLU A 137 15.05 8.73 4.32
N THR A 138 16.00 8.38 3.44
CA THR A 138 16.12 8.96 2.09
C THR A 138 14.92 8.62 1.22
N LEU A 139 14.44 7.38 1.31
CA LEU A 139 13.22 6.94 0.64
C LEU A 139 12.00 7.72 1.14
N LEU A 140 11.81 7.78 2.45
CA LEU A 140 10.58 8.26 3.06
C LEU A 140 10.48 9.79 3.10
N ALA A 141 11.59 10.51 3.30
CA ALA A 141 11.60 11.96 3.46
C ALA A 141 10.79 12.75 2.41
N PRO A 142 10.91 12.48 1.09
CA PRO A 142 10.15 13.21 0.08
C PRO A 142 8.67 12.76 -0.04
N LEU A 143 8.28 11.65 0.58
CA LEU A 143 6.96 11.06 0.39
C LEU A 143 5.86 11.80 1.17
N PRO A 144 4.61 11.79 0.66
CA PRO A 144 3.47 12.33 1.39
C PRO A 144 3.23 11.53 2.68
N LEU A 145 2.51 12.13 3.64
CA LEU A 145 2.20 11.50 4.92
C LEU A 145 1.47 10.15 4.81
N ALA A 146 0.78 9.90 3.70
CA ALA A 146 0.15 8.61 3.41
C ALA A 146 1.17 7.44 3.40
N ALA A 147 2.44 7.71 3.05
CA ALA A 147 3.53 6.72 3.07
C ALA A 147 3.82 6.16 4.47
N LEU A 148 3.43 6.88 5.53
CA LEU A 148 3.65 6.45 6.92
C LEU A 148 2.56 5.51 7.44
N ARG A 149 1.54 5.14 6.65
CA ARG A 149 0.42 4.29 7.09
C ARG A 149 -0.23 4.78 8.39
N ILE A 150 -0.34 6.11 8.51
CA ILE A 150 -1.02 6.76 9.63
C ILE A 150 -2.50 6.94 9.32
N GLU A 151 -3.30 7.00 10.38
CA GLU A 151 -4.75 7.22 10.28
C GLU A 151 -5.10 8.49 9.47
N PRO A 152 -6.14 8.45 8.62
CA PRO A 152 -6.54 9.59 7.80
C PRO A 152 -6.80 10.87 8.60
N GLY A 153 -7.35 10.75 9.81
CA GLY A 153 -7.58 11.89 10.71
C GLY A 153 -6.29 12.53 11.22
N THR A 154 -5.29 11.71 11.57
CA THR A 154 -3.96 12.18 11.98
C THR A 154 -3.26 12.86 10.81
N ARG A 155 -3.34 12.29 9.61
CA ARG A 155 -2.82 12.89 8.37
C ARG A 155 -3.42 14.27 8.13
N ALA A 156 -4.75 14.38 8.11
CA ALA A 156 -5.45 15.66 7.90
C ALA A 156 -5.06 16.71 8.94
N SER A 157 -4.91 16.28 10.20
CA SER A 157 -4.48 17.16 11.29
C SER A 157 -3.05 17.69 11.11
N LEU A 158 -2.11 16.84 10.66
CA LEU A 158 -0.74 17.25 10.33
C LEU A 158 -0.71 18.24 9.14
N GLU A 159 -1.49 17.95 8.09
CA GLU A 159 -1.57 18.81 6.90
C GLU A 159 -2.13 20.20 7.24
N SER A 160 -3.10 20.28 8.16
CA SER A 160 -3.68 21.53 8.63
C SER A 160 -2.68 22.46 9.32
N VAL A 161 -1.57 21.92 9.84
CA VAL A 161 -0.49 22.69 10.48
C VAL A 161 0.74 22.88 9.57
N GLY A 162 0.63 22.49 8.30
CA GLY A 162 1.68 22.66 7.29
C GLY A 162 2.67 21.49 7.18
N LEU A 163 2.51 20.41 7.95
CA LEU A 163 3.33 19.20 7.81
C LEU A 163 2.72 18.32 6.73
N ARG A 164 3.37 18.21 5.57
CA ARG A 164 2.80 17.51 4.39
C ARG A 164 3.62 16.31 3.90
N THR A 165 4.87 16.18 4.35
CA THR A 165 5.77 15.09 3.97
C THR A 165 6.28 14.36 5.20
N ALA A 166 6.72 13.12 5.03
CA ALA A 166 7.32 12.37 6.12
C ALA A 166 8.60 13.05 6.64
N GLY A 167 9.42 13.64 5.75
CA GLY A 167 10.62 14.39 6.13
C GLY A 167 10.31 15.60 7.01
N ALA A 168 9.20 16.30 6.77
CA ALA A 168 8.76 17.40 7.62
C ALA A 168 8.39 16.91 9.04
N VAL A 169 7.82 15.72 9.16
CA VAL A 169 7.53 15.10 10.47
C VAL A 169 8.82 14.64 11.16
N MET A 170 9.77 14.08 10.41
CA MET A 170 11.08 13.66 10.94
C MET A 170 11.87 14.82 11.52
N ALA A 171 11.85 15.98 10.86
CA ALA A 171 12.53 17.19 11.30
C ALA A 171 11.84 17.89 12.48
N ALA A 172 10.56 17.60 12.74
CA ALA A 172 9.80 18.26 13.79
C ALA A 172 10.12 17.69 15.19
N PRO A 173 10.06 18.53 16.25
CA PRO A 173 10.32 18.06 17.60
C PRO A 173 9.33 16.96 18.04
N ARG A 174 9.87 15.82 18.47
CA ARG A 174 9.09 14.60 18.79
C ARG A 174 8.08 14.79 19.92
N ALA A 175 8.45 15.49 21.00
CA ALA A 175 7.57 15.65 22.17
C ALA A 175 6.29 16.45 21.86
N PRO A 176 6.35 17.61 21.17
CA PRO A 176 5.16 18.29 20.67
C PRO A 176 4.31 17.45 19.70
N LEU A 177 4.94 16.66 18.82
CA LEU A 177 4.24 15.78 17.89
C LEU A 177 3.41 14.72 18.64
N ALA A 178 4.04 13.98 19.57
CA ALA A 178 3.35 12.96 20.36
C ALA A 178 2.17 13.53 21.16
N ARG A 179 2.37 14.70 21.78
CA ARG A 179 1.34 15.36 22.58
C ARG A 179 0.12 15.79 21.76
N ARG A 180 0.34 16.22 20.52
CA ARG A 180 -0.72 16.80 19.67
C ARG A 180 -1.38 15.77 18.74
N PHE A 181 -0.61 14.83 18.22
CA PHE A 181 -1.04 13.89 17.18
C PHE A 181 -1.07 12.43 17.66
N GLY A 182 -0.69 12.19 18.92
CA GLY A 182 -0.71 10.88 19.55
C GLY A 182 0.58 10.07 19.32
N ALA A 183 0.74 9.02 20.13
CA ALA A 183 1.90 8.13 20.06
C ALA A 183 1.93 7.28 18.77
N GLY A 184 0.77 7.01 18.16
CA GLY A 184 0.66 6.22 16.93
C GLY A 184 1.43 6.81 15.74
N LEU A 185 1.54 8.14 15.65
CA LEU A 185 2.36 8.80 14.63
C LEU A 185 3.85 8.44 14.77
N LEU A 186 4.38 8.57 15.99
CA LEU A 186 5.79 8.27 16.24
C LEU A 186 6.06 6.77 16.11
N LEU A 187 5.12 5.92 16.55
CA LEU A 187 5.21 4.48 16.36
C LEU A 187 5.40 4.13 14.89
N ARG A 188 4.52 4.61 14.01
CA ARG A 188 4.60 4.35 12.57
C ARG A 188 5.87 4.91 11.93
N LEU A 189 6.30 6.09 12.36
CA LEU A 189 7.53 6.71 11.87
C LEU A 189 8.77 5.89 12.29
N ASP A 190 8.84 5.47 13.54
CA ASP A 190 9.97 4.70 14.06
C ASP A 190 10.03 3.30 13.47
N GLN A 191 8.88 2.67 13.22
CA GLN A 191 8.78 1.40 12.49
C GLN A 191 9.28 1.52 11.05
N ALA A 192 8.82 2.55 10.32
CA ALA A 192 9.24 2.75 8.94
C ALA A 192 10.75 3.05 8.82
N LEU A 193 11.33 3.71 9.83
CA LEU A 193 12.77 4.04 9.90
C LEU A 193 13.63 2.95 10.55
N GLY A 194 13.06 1.81 10.94
CA GLY A 194 13.81 0.69 11.54
C GLY A 194 14.35 0.98 12.95
N ARG A 195 13.81 2.00 13.63
CA ARG A 195 14.14 2.34 15.03
C ARG A 195 13.35 1.49 16.03
N LEU A 196 12.23 0.95 15.58
CA LEU A 196 11.40 0.01 16.30
C LEU A 196 10.99 -1.12 15.36
N ASP A 197 10.99 -2.34 15.85
CA ASP A 197 10.54 -3.48 15.06
C ASP A 197 9.03 -3.41 14.81
N GLU A 198 8.63 -3.82 13.61
CA GLU A 198 7.24 -4.05 13.23
C GLU A 198 7.06 -5.53 12.94
N ALA A 199 6.23 -6.20 13.75
CA ALA A 199 5.87 -7.58 13.50
C ALA A 199 4.88 -7.65 12.33
N VAL A 200 5.24 -8.38 11.29
CA VAL A 200 4.33 -8.84 10.24
C VAL A 200 3.88 -10.23 10.64
N SER A 201 2.69 -10.34 11.24
CA SER A 201 2.14 -11.64 11.63
C SER A 201 1.75 -12.43 10.39
N PRO A 202 2.36 -13.60 10.12
CA PRO A 202 1.90 -14.48 9.06
C PRO A 202 0.46 -14.91 9.32
N ARG A 203 -0.24 -15.25 8.24
CA ARG A 203 -1.58 -15.83 8.29
C ARG A 203 -1.61 -17.20 8.99
#